data_AF-A0A7L9U037-F1
#
_entry.id   AF-A0A7L9U037-F1
#
_cell.length_a   1.000
_cell.length_b   1.000
_cell.length_c   1.000
_cell.angle_alpha   90.00
_cell.angle_beta   90.00
_cell.angle_gamma   90.00
#
_symmetry.space_group_name_H-M   'P 1'
#
loop_
_entity.id
_entity.type
_entity.pdbx_description
1 polymer ?
#
loop_
_entity_poly.entity_id
_entity_poly.type
_entity_poly.pdbx_seq_one_letter_code
_entity_poly.pdbx_strand_id
1 'polypeptide(L)'
;MRKPAFTLRCVAATAALVLAGSAFAAGQADQVVAKDPRTGKIRNATAAEAKQLNELRAADRAAQKAARQAAGAPAAGVVRLQQNGIAAAYVDEESVSYSVVHRTADGKLEADCIHGKTAAETALTNPVTKHSEEHQHEVQ
;
A
#
# COMPACT_ATOMS: atom_id res chain seq x y z
N MET A 1 63.04 24.94 -22.32
CA MET A 1 63.35 23.52 -22.49
C MET A 1 63.10 22.78 -21.18
N ARG A 2 62.42 21.61 -21.26
CA ARG A 2 62.33 20.47 -20.30
C ARG A 2 61.66 20.65 -18.91
N LYS A 3 60.49 20.00 -18.78
CA LYS A 3 60.04 19.25 -17.58
C LYS A 3 60.90 17.99 -17.40
N PRO A 4 61.03 17.38 -16.18
CA PRO A 4 60.07 16.38 -15.65
C PRO A 4 59.78 16.56 -14.13
N ALA A 5 58.56 16.42 -13.62
CA ALA A 5 57.75 15.21 -13.35
C ALA A 5 58.23 14.35 -12.15
N PHE A 6 57.45 14.32 -11.06
CA PHE A 6 56.97 13.14 -10.30
C PHE A 6 56.21 13.62 -9.04
N THR A 7 54.88 13.76 -9.10
CA THR A 7 53.88 12.86 -8.48
C THR A 7 53.90 12.79 -6.94
N LEU A 8 52.87 13.37 -6.31
CA LEU A 8 52.18 12.69 -5.22
C LEU A 8 50.68 12.96 -5.34
N ARG A 9 49.97 11.94 -5.83
CA ARG A 9 48.52 11.77 -5.77
C ARG A 9 48.20 11.17 -4.39
N CYS A 10 47.37 11.84 -3.60
CA CYS A 10 46.52 11.24 -2.56
C CYS A 10 45.24 12.08 -2.51
N VAL A 11 44.25 11.76 -3.35
CA VAL A 11 43.04 11.00 -2.97
C VAL A 11 42.31 11.66 -1.79
N ALA A 12 41.42 12.59 -2.12
CA ALA A 12 40.28 12.97 -1.29
C ALA A 12 39.16 13.51 -2.19
N ALA A 13 38.70 12.66 -3.13
CA ALA A 13 37.50 12.91 -3.93
C ALA A 13 36.47 11.82 -3.59
N THR A 14 36.01 11.82 -2.35
CA THR A 14 34.88 10.99 -1.88
C THR A 14 33.82 11.91 -1.29
N ALA A 15 33.19 12.73 -2.13
CA ALA A 15 32.05 13.56 -1.75
C ALA A 15 31.10 13.82 -2.93
N ALA A 16 30.77 12.77 -3.69
CA ALA A 16 29.76 12.89 -4.76
C ALA A 16 28.97 11.59 -5.01
N LEU A 17 28.76 10.77 -3.96
CA LEU A 17 27.97 9.53 -4.06
C LEU A 17 26.80 9.45 -3.06
N VAL A 18 26.32 10.60 -2.56
CA VAL A 18 25.19 10.66 -1.61
C VAL A 18 23.88 11.13 -2.26
N LEU A 19 23.80 11.21 -3.60
CA LEU A 19 22.55 11.52 -4.33
C LEU A 19 22.01 10.36 -5.19
N ALA A 20 22.38 9.11 -4.89
CA ALA A 20 21.81 7.92 -5.56
C ALA A 20 20.93 7.05 -4.63
N GLY A 21 20.59 7.53 -3.43
CA GLY A 21 19.92 6.74 -2.39
C GLY A 21 18.40 6.90 -2.27
N SER A 22 17.78 7.85 -2.99
CA SER A 22 16.38 8.24 -2.73
C SER A 22 15.42 8.02 -3.91
N ALA A 23 15.64 6.99 -4.73
CA ALA A 23 14.68 6.58 -5.77
C ALA A 23 13.94 5.25 -5.46
N PHE A 24 14.36 4.51 -4.42
CA PHE A 24 13.73 3.25 -4.00
C PHE A 24 13.04 3.38 -2.64
N ALA A 25 12.22 4.41 -2.46
CA ALA A 25 11.38 4.53 -1.26
C ALA A 25 10.09 5.34 -1.51
N ALA A 26 9.56 5.32 -2.73
CA ALA A 26 8.14 5.60 -2.92
C ALA A 26 7.41 4.34 -2.43
N GLY A 27 6.73 4.44 -1.28
CA GLY A 27 5.98 3.34 -0.68
C GLY A 27 5.15 2.59 -1.73
N GLN A 28 5.43 1.30 -1.88
CA GLN A 28 4.78 0.43 -2.85
C GLN A 28 3.37 0.08 -2.37
N ALA A 29 2.46 1.05 -2.40
CA ALA A 29 1.06 0.75 -2.65
C ALA A 29 0.92 0.68 -4.18
N ASP A 30 0.85 -0.54 -4.71
CA ASP A 30 0.63 -0.87 -6.13
C ASP A 30 1.79 -0.60 -7.11
N GLN A 31 2.72 -1.56 -7.24
CA GLN A 31 3.68 -1.57 -8.35
C GLN A 31 2.96 -1.95 -9.67
N VAL A 32 2.72 -0.95 -10.53
CA VAL A 32 2.13 -1.15 -11.86
C VAL A 32 3.21 -1.10 -12.95
N VAL A 33 3.30 -2.17 -13.73
CA VAL A 33 4.22 -2.29 -14.86
C VAL A 33 3.45 -2.44 -16.17
N ALA A 34 4.01 -1.91 -17.25
CA ALA A 34 3.45 -2.02 -18.59
C ALA A 34 4.47 -2.67 -19.53
N LYS A 35 3.97 -3.43 -20.50
CA LYS A 35 4.80 -3.95 -21.58
C LYS A 35 4.91 -2.88 -22.68
N ASP A 36 6.12 -2.48 -23.04
CA ASP A 36 6.33 -1.56 -24.15
C ASP A 36 5.91 -2.23 -25.47
N PRO A 37 4.95 -1.67 -26.22
CA PRO A 37 4.46 -2.27 -27.46
C PRO A 37 5.53 -2.34 -28.57
N ARG A 38 6.56 -1.48 -28.54
CA ARG A 38 7.61 -1.44 -29.55
C ARG A 38 8.74 -2.44 -29.28
N THR A 39 9.14 -2.53 -28.02
CA THR A 39 10.31 -3.33 -27.62
C THR A 39 9.94 -4.65 -26.94
N GLY A 40 8.69 -4.82 -26.52
CA GLY A 40 8.21 -5.97 -25.75
C GLY A 40 8.75 -6.05 -24.32
N LYS A 41 9.60 -5.10 -23.90
CA LYS A 41 10.23 -5.09 -22.59
C LYS A 41 9.26 -4.58 -21.52
N ILE A 42 9.47 -5.02 -20.29
CA ILE A 42 8.74 -4.51 -19.12
C ILE A 42 9.32 -3.14 -18.74
N ARG A 43 8.44 -2.17 -18.57
CA ARG A 43 8.76 -0.82 -18.11
C ARG A 43 7.78 -0.38 -17.03
N ASN A 44 8.11 0.70 -16.34
CA ASN A 44 7.14 1.36 -15.48
C ASN A 44 5.94 1.83 -16.32
N ALA A 45 4.74 1.63 -15.78
CA ALA A 45 3.54 2.13 -16.39
C ALA A 45 3.52 3.67 -16.34
N THR A 46 2.99 4.29 -17.39
CA THR A 46 2.65 5.71 -17.34
C THR A 46 1.47 5.93 -16.41
N ALA A 47 1.27 7.17 -15.93
CA ALA A 47 0.14 7.50 -15.06
C ALA A 47 -1.22 7.20 -15.74
N ALA A 48 -1.32 7.41 -17.05
CA ALA A 48 -2.53 7.10 -17.81
C ALA A 48 -2.81 5.58 -17.87
N GLU A 49 -1.78 4.77 -18.12
CA GLU A 49 -1.91 3.30 -18.15
C GLU A 49 -2.26 2.74 -16.76
N ALA A 50 -1.65 3.27 -15.70
CA ALA A 50 -1.96 2.88 -14.34
C ALA A 50 -3.41 3.23 -13.97
N LYS A 51 -3.87 4.43 -14.33
CA LYS A 51 -5.25 4.87 -14.13
C LYS A 51 -6.24 3.96 -14.88
N GLN A 52 -5.98 3.70 -16.16
CA GLN A 52 -6.82 2.82 -16.97
C GLN A 52 -6.90 1.41 -16.39
N LEU A 53 -5.78 0.84 -15.97
CA LEU A 53 -5.76 -0.48 -15.33
C LEU A 53 -6.61 -0.51 -14.05
N ASN A 54 -6.52 0.54 -13.24
CA ASN A 54 -7.29 0.64 -12.00
C ASN A 54 -8.80 0.78 -12.28
N GLU A 55 -9.19 1.55 -13.30
CA GLU A 55 -10.58 1.66 -13.75
C GLU A 55 -11.13 0.31 -14.24
N LEU A 56 -10.36 -0.41 -15.06
CA LEU A 56 -10.75 -1.74 -15.54
C LEU A 56 -10.92 -2.74 -14.38
N ARG A 57 -9.99 -2.73 -13.42
CA ARG A 57 -10.08 -3.58 -12.22
C ARG A 57 -11.30 -3.21 -11.36
N ALA A 58 -11.62 -1.92 -11.23
CA ALA A 58 -12.79 -1.48 -10.48
C ALA A 58 -14.10 -1.94 -11.15
N ALA A 59 -14.18 -1.81 -12.47
CA ALA A 59 -15.33 -2.29 -13.25
C ALA A 59 -15.50 -3.81 -13.13
N ASP A 60 -14.41 -4.59 -13.22
CA ASP A 60 -14.45 -6.04 -13.06
C ASP A 60 -14.93 -6.45 -11.65
N ARG A 61 -14.41 -5.82 -10.59
CA ARG A 61 -14.88 -6.06 -9.21
C ARG A 61 -16.37 -5.75 -9.05
N ALA A 62 -16.85 -4.65 -9.62
CA ALA A 62 -18.27 -4.30 -9.57
C ALA A 62 -19.14 -5.32 -10.32
N ALA A 63 -18.70 -5.78 -11.50
CA ALA A 63 -19.40 -6.80 -12.28
C ALA A 63 -19.47 -8.14 -11.53
N GLN A 64 -18.38 -8.57 -10.91
CA GLN A 64 -18.33 -9.79 -10.10
C GLN A 64 -19.26 -9.70 -8.87
N LYS A 65 -19.29 -8.54 -8.18
CA LYS A 65 -20.21 -8.30 -7.06
C LYS A 65 -21.66 -8.42 -7.52
N ALA A 66 -22.02 -7.79 -8.64
CA ALA A 66 -23.38 -7.83 -9.20
C ALA A 66 -23.79 -9.25 -9.64
N ALA A 67 -22.91 -9.96 -10.36
CA ALA A 67 -23.16 -11.34 -10.79
C ALA A 67 -23.40 -12.28 -9.58
N ARG A 68 -22.63 -12.10 -8.51
CA ARG A 68 -22.79 -12.87 -7.27
C ARG A 68 -24.15 -12.61 -6.59
N GLN A 69 -24.54 -11.34 -6.51
CA GLN A 69 -25.83 -10.95 -5.93
C GLN A 69 -26.99 -11.54 -6.74
N ALA A 70 -26.90 -11.51 -8.08
CA ALA A 70 -27.88 -12.13 -8.95
C ALA A 70 -27.96 -13.66 -8.77
N ALA A 71 -26.83 -14.31 -8.47
CA ALA A 71 -26.78 -15.75 -8.16
C ALA A 71 -27.25 -16.11 -6.74
N GLY A 72 -27.71 -15.13 -5.94
CA GLY A 72 -28.20 -15.36 -4.57
C GLY A 72 -27.11 -15.77 -3.58
N ALA A 73 -25.85 -15.45 -3.87
CA ALA A 73 -24.77 -15.77 -2.94
C ALA A 73 -24.84 -14.90 -1.66
N PRO A 74 -24.39 -15.43 -0.51
CA PRO A 74 -24.43 -14.74 0.79
C PRO A 74 -23.65 -13.42 0.76
N ALA A 75 -23.83 -12.57 1.77
CA ALA A 75 -23.04 -11.33 1.95
C ALA A 75 -21.54 -11.62 2.11
N ALA A 76 -20.69 -10.63 1.82
CA ALA A 76 -19.23 -10.78 1.93
C ALA A 76 -18.82 -10.83 3.41
N GLY A 77 -17.69 -11.47 3.69
CA GLY A 77 -17.21 -11.70 5.05
C GLY A 77 -17.96 -12.80 5.82
N VAL A 78 -19.02 -13.38 5.27
CA VAL A 78 -19.76 -14.48 5.92
C VAL A 78 -19.07 -15.81 5.61
N VAL A 79 -18.51 -16.43 6.65
CA VAL A 79 -17.89 -17.76 6.57
C VAL A 79 -18.97 -18.82 6.38
N ARG A 80 -18.75 -19.73 5.42
CA ARG A 80 -19.60 -20.89 5.16
C ARG A 80 -18.78 -22.17 5.14
N LEU A 81 -19.34 -23.20 5.77
CA LEU A 81 -18.81 -24.55 5.66
C LEU A 81 -19.26 -25.15 4.33
N GLN A 82 -18.29 -25.52 3.50
CA GLN A 82 -18.52 -26.26 2.26
C GLN A 82 -18.80 -27.74 2.58
N GLN A 83 -19.40 -28.46 1.63
CA GLN A 83 -19.72 -29.89 1.78
C GLN A 83 -18.48 -30.77 2.03
N ASN A 84 -17.30 -30.31 1.61
CA ASN A 84 -16.00 -30.94 1.84
C ASN A 84 -15.39 -30.61 3.21
N GLY A 85 -16.12 -29.90 4.09
CA GLY A 85 -15.65 -29.50 5.42
C GLY A 85 -14.74 -28.25 5.44
N ILE A 86 -14.50 -27.61 4.29
CA ILE A 86 -13.67 -26.39 4.23
C ILE A 86 -14.52 -25.17 4.58
N ALA A 87 -14.01 -24.33 5.48
CA ALA A 87 -14.57 -23.01 5.74
C ALA A 87 -14.11 -22.02 4.66
N ALA A 88 -15.05 -21.42 3.94
CA ALA A 88 -14.77 -20.43 2.90
C ALA A 88 -15.64 -19.19 3.10
N ALA A 89 -15.07 -18.01 2.87
CA ALA A 89 -15.79 -16.75 2.83
C ALA A 89 -15.44 -16.01 1.55
N TYR A 90 -16.41 -15.31 0.98
CA TYR A 90 -16.12 -14.33 -0.06
C TYR A 90 -15.70 -13.02 0.58
N VAL A 91 -14.57 -12.48 0.14
CA VAL A 91 -14.03 -11.22 0.65
C VAL A 91 -14.10 -10.18 -0.46
N ASP A 92 -14.68 -9.03 -0.15
CA ASP A 92 -14.62 -7.80 -0.95
C ASP A 92 -14.04 -6.66 -0.11
N GLU A 93 -13.88 -5.48 -0.72
CA GLU A 93 -13.29 -4.29 -0.07
C GLU A 93 -14.05 -3.83 1.18
N GLU A 94 -15.34 -4.18 1.32
CA GLU A 94 -16.15 -3.87 2.51
C GLU A 94 -15.86 -4.83 3.67
N SER A 95 -15.47 -6.06 3.37
CA SER A 95 -15.07 -7.07 4.37
C SER A 95 -13.59 -7.02 4.78
N VAL A 96 -12.80 -6.11 4.20
CA VAL A 96 -11.39 -5.91 4.58
C VAL A 96 -11.30 -4.95 5.77
N SER A 97 -10.53 -5.34 6.79
CA SER A 97 -10.15 -4.46 7.89
C SER A 97 -8.85 -3.72 7.57
N TYR A 98 -8.82 -2.44 7.89
CA TYR A 98 -7.67 -1.55 7.79
C TYR A 98 -7.19 -1.20 9.19
N SER A 99 -5.87 -1.22 9.42
CA SER A 99 -5.27 -0.65 10.62
C SER A 99 -4.84 0.78 10.31
N VAL A 100 -5.49 1.76 10.94
CA VAL A 100 -5.14 3.17 10.80
C VAL A 100 -4.36 3.58 12.04
N VAL A 101 -3.09 3.93 11.87
CA VAL A 101 -2.25 4.43 12.96
C VAL A 101 -2.29 5.94 12.94
N HIS A 102 -2.62 6.54 14.07
CA HIS A 102 -2.70 7.98 14.23
C HIS A 102 -1.86 8.44 15.42
N ARG A 103 -1.37 9.68 15.35
CA ARG A 103 -0.62 10.30 16.46
C ARG A 103 -1.59 11.11 17.32
N THR A 104 -1.65 10.80 18.61
CA THR A 104 -2.49 11.52 19.58
C THR A 104 -1.91 12.89 19.92
N ALA A 105 -2.69 13.73 20.60
CA ALA A 105 -2.25 15.06 21.06
C ALA A 105 -1.00 14.99 21.96
N ASP A 106 -0.81 13.88 22.69
CA ASP A 106 0.33 13.63 23.56
C ASP A 106 1.57 13.11 22.80
N GLY A 107 1.47 12.94 21.48
CA GLY A 107 2.55 12.42 20.63
C GLY A 107 2.69 10.90 20.63
N LYS A 108 1.80 10.16 21.32
CA LYS A 108 1.75 8.68 21.28
C LYS A 108 1.14 8.21 19.95
N LEU A 109 1.44 6.96 19.55
CA LEU A 109 0.84 6.32 18.38
C LEU A 109 -0.25 5.34 18.84
N GLU A 110 -1.45 5.50 18.30
CA GLU A 110 -2.57 4.57 18.52
C GLU A 110 -3.02 3.97 17.20
N ALA A 111 -3.51 2.73 17.24
CA ALA A 111 -3.92 1.98 16.06
C ALA A 111 -5.40 1.60 16.17
N ASP A 112 -6.19 2.04 15.19
CA ASP A 112 -7.61 1.70 15.08
C ASP A 112 -7.84 0.64 14.01
N CYS A 113 -8.65 -0.37 14.33
CA CYS A 113 -9.13 -1.35 13.37
C CYS A 113 -10.44 -0.87 12.75
N ILE A 114 -10.39 -0.46 11.48
CA ILE A 114 -11.53 0.14 10.76
C ILE A 114 -11.93 -0.78 9.61
N HIS A 115 -13.22 -1.11 9.52
CA HIS A 115 -13.73 -1.91 8.41
C HIS A 115 -14.03 -1.04 7.18
N GLY A 116 -13.54 -1.49 6.02
CA GLY A 116 -13.82 -0.89 4.73
C GLY A 116 -12.93 0.30 4.38
N LYS A 117 -12.58 0.38 3.09
CA LYS A 117 -11.64 1.38 2.56
C LYS A 117 -12.10 2.82 2.80
N THR A 118 -13.36 3.14 2.51
CA THR A 118 -13.90 4.51 2.64
C THR A 118 -13.86 5.01 4.09
N ALA A 119 -14.16 4.13 5.06
CA ALA A 119 -14.12 4.47 6.47
C ALA A 119 -12.67 4.71 6.93
N ALA A 120 -11.72 3.89 6.45
CA ALA A 120 -10.30 4.08 6.71
C ALA A 120 -9.77 5.40 6.12
N GLU A 121 -10.12 5.72 4.87
CA GLU A 121 -9.75 7.00 4.23
C GLU A 121 -10.34 8.20 4.97
N THR A 122 -11.59 8.10 5.44
CA THR A 122 -12.23 9.14 6.26
C THR A 122 -11.48 9.33 7.57
N ALA A 123 -11.07 8.24 8.22
CA ALA A 123 -10.32 8.29 9.47
C ALA A 123 -8.96 8.99 9.32
N LEU A 124 -8.30 8.88 8.17
CA LEU A 124 -7.04 9.61 7.90
C LEU A 124 -7.22 11.13 7.85
N THR A 125 -8.42 11.61 7.52
CA THR A 125 -8.71 13.05 7.40
C THR A 125 -9.23 13.67 8.71
N ASN A 126 -9.66 12.84 9.67
CA ASN A 126 -10.21 13.32 10.92
C ASN A 126 -9.07 13.65 11.90
N PRO A 127 -8.98 14.90 12.40
CA PRO A 127 -7.98 15.26 13.38
C PRO A 127 -8.24 14.53 14.70
N VAL A 128 -7.19 13.90 15.24
CA VAL A 128 -7.26 13.19 16.52
C VAL A 128 -7.32 14.23 17.63
N THR A 129 -8.50 14.37 18.23
CA THR A 129 -8.75 15.25 19.39
C THR A 129 -8.78 14.49 20.72
N LYS A 130 -8.60 13.17 20.67
CA LYS A 130 -8.67 12.30 21.84
C LYS A 130 -7.27 12.13 22.46
N HIS A 131 -7.23 12.23 23.78
CA HIS A 131 -6.08 11.81 24.58
C HIS A 131 -6.17 10.30 24.81
N SER A 132 -5.02 9.64 24.83
CA SER A 132 -4.89 8.21 25.06
C SER A 132 -5.30 7.89 26.50
N GLU A 133 -6.36 7.11 26.72
CA GLU A 133 -6.63 6.51 28.04
C GLU A 133 -5.72 5.29 28.20
N GLU A 134 -4.73 5.39 29.08
CA GLU A 134 -3.79 4.32 29.36
C GLU A 134 -4.50 3.18 30.10
N HIS A 135 -4.88 2.12 29.38
CA HIS A 135 -5.41 0.91 29.99
C HIS A 135 -4.30 0.12 30.70
N GLN A 136 -4.16 0.36 32.01
CA GLN A 136 -3.40 -0.52 32.89
C GLN A 136 -4.09 -1.88 32.97
N HIS A 137 -3.49 -2.87 32.33
CA HIS A 137 -3.87 -4.27 32.54
C HIS A 137 -3.11 -4.76 33.78
N GLU A 138 -3.73 -4.62 34.95
CA GLU A 138 -3.29 -5.36 36.14
C GLU A 138 -3.70 -6.83 35.96
N VAL A 139 -2.72 -7.69 35.76
CA VAL A 139 -2.92 -9.14 35.73
C VAL A 139 -3.04 -9.59 37.19
N GLN A 140 -4.26 -9.95 37.61
CA GLN A 140 -4.50 -10.72 38.85
C GLN A 140 -4.37 -12.22 38.58
#